data_AF-A0A9E1TRF1-F1
#
_entry.id   AF-A0A9E1TRF1-F1
#
_cell.length_a   1.000
_cell.length_b   1.000
_cell.length_c   1.000
_cell.angle_alpha   90.00
_cell.angle_beta   90.00
_cell.angle_gamma   90.00
#
_symmetry.space_group_name_H-M   'P 1'
#
loop_
_entity.id
_entity.type
_entity.pdbx_description
1 polymer ?
#
loop_
_entity_poly.entity_id
_entity_poly.type
_entity_poly.pdbx_seq_one_letter_code
_entity_poly.pdbx_strand_id
1 'polypeptide(L)'
;MMADNNAKSTGNTNQDAEIDIKTADMNAEMPSAVIGHLGLIKTMSVIMAVLIVAALVTIIVTIYSRMTAANAVKEATEIEFVVPADTRIISASDADKGDMLIVLENDKGQMVWRVDGTGRVTQKMTVIAD
;
A
#
# COMPACT_ATOMS: atom_id res chain seq x y z
N MET A 1 -81.42 -18.14 37.11
CA MET A 1 -80.28 -19.01 36.75
C MET A 1 -79.04 -18.14 36.83
N MET A 2 -78.18 -18.44 37.81
CA MET A 2 -76.98 -17.69 38.18
C MET A 2 -75.87 -17.82 37.11
N ALA A 3 -75.03 -16.78 37.06
CA ALA A 3 -73.89 -16.58 36.16
C ALA A 3 -72.71 -17.53 36.42
N ASP A 4 -71.77 -17.62 35.47
CA ASP A 4 -70.35 -17.29 35.70
C ASP A 4 -69.50 -17.42 34.42
N ASN A 5 -68.88 -16.30 34.03
CA ASN A 5 -67.68 -16.24 33.19
C ASN A 5 -66.47 -16.53 34.08
N ASN A 6 -65.53 -17.40 33.69
CA ASN A 6 -64.11 -17.20 34.04
C ASN A 6 -63.14 -18.06 33.24
N ALA A 7 -62.06 -17.42 32.78
CA ALA A 7 -60.87 -18.04 32.23
C ALA A 7 -59.82 -18.26 33.33
N LYS A 8 -59.19 -19.44 33.41
CA LYS A 8 -57.85 -19.68 34.01
C LYS A 8 -57.43 -21.14 33.77
N SER A 9 -56.42 -21.42 32.93
CA SER A 9 -54.97 -21.52 33.20
C SER A 9 -54.51 -22.87 33.75
N THR A 10 -53.51 -23.47 33.08
CA THR A 10 -52.35 -24.27 33.53
C THR A 10 -51.95 -25.18 32.37
N GLY A 11 -50.70 -25.40 31.95
CA GLY A 11 -49.39 -25.04 32.43
C GLY A 11 -48.35 -25.49 31.38
N ASN A 12 -47.15 -24.95 31.50
CA ASN A 12 -45.96 -25.09 30.66
C ASN A 12 -45.40 -26.53 30.53
N THR A 13 -44.95 -26.92 29.32
CA THR A 13 -43.77 -27.78 29.15
C THR A 13 -43.09 -27.55 27.78
N ASN A 14 -41.86 -27.03 27.80
CA ASN A 14 -40.87 -27.19 26.73
C ASN A 14 -40.41 -28.66 26.63
N GLN A 15 -39.72 -29.04 25.54
CA GLN A 15 -39.09 -30.36 25.22
C GLN A 15 -40.03 -31.32 24.46
N ASP A 16 -39.75 -31.87 23.27
CA ASP A 16 -38.52 -32.03 22.49
C ASP A 16 -38.88 -32.10 20.99
N ALA A 17 -38.09 -31.44 20.14
CA ALA A 17 -38.15 -31.64 18.69
C ALA A 17 -37.26 -32.84 18.32
N GLU A 18 -37.87 -34.02 18.21
CA GLU A 18 -37.23 -35.22 17.67
C GLU A 18 -37.13 -35.10 16.14
N ILE A 19 -35.90 -34.95 15.63
CA ILE A 19 -35.61 -34.94 14.19
C ILE A 19 -35.51 -36.41 13.74
N ASP A 20 -36.56 -36.92 13.10
CA ASP A 20 -36.58 -38.24 12.44
C ASP A 20 -35.70 -38.19 11.18
N ILE A 21 -34.42 -38.57 11.31
CA ILE A 21 -33.52 -38.78 10.18
C ILE A 21 -33.80 -40.18 9.61
N LYS A 22 -34.81 -40.27 8.75
CA LYS A 22 -35.01 -41.46 7.91
C LYS A 22 -33.89 -41.56 6.89
N THR A 23 -33.00 -42.51 7.16
CA THR A 23 -31.96 -42.98 6.25
C THR A 23 -32.64 -43.76 5.12
N ALA A 24 -32.82 -43.13 3.97
CA ALA A 24 -33.23 -43.78 2.73
C ALA A 24 -32.04 -43.82 1.77
N ASP A 25 -31.45 -45.01 1.72
CA ASP A 25 -30.64 -45.62 0.66
C ASP A 25 -30.01 -44.69 -0.38
N MET A 26 -28.70 -44.49 -0.23
CA MET A 26 -27.83 -43.88 -1.22
C MET A 26 -27.52 -44.89 -2.33
N ASN A 27 -28.30 -44.89 -3.41
CA ASN A 27 -27.87 -45.43 -4.71
C ASN A 27 -28.77 -44.90 -5.84
N ALA A 28 -28.76 -43.58 -6.01
CA ALA A 28 -29.16 -42.95 -7.26
C ALA A 28 -27.91 -42.40 -7.91
N GLU A 29 -27.47 -43.10 -8.95
CA GLU A 29 -26.35 -42.79 -9.83
C GLU A 29 -26.52 -41.36 -10.40
N MET A 30 -25.94 -40.36 -9.74
CA MET A 30 -25.94 -38.97 -10.21
C MET A 30 -24.85 -38.79 -11.28
N PRO A 31 -25.14 -38.15 -12.42
CA PRO A 31 -24.18 -38.05 -13.52
C PRO A 31 -22.99 -37.16 -13.14
N SER A 32 -21.80 -37.77 -13.20
CA SER A 32 -20.46 -37.30 -12.81
C SER A 32 -19.98 -35.95 -13.39
N ALA A 33 -20.69 -35.34 -14.34
CA ALA A 33 -20.25 -34.10 -14.99
C ALA A 33 -20.42 -32.84 -14.11
N VAL A 34 -21.52 -32.72 -13.38
CA VAL A 34 -21.86 -31.47 -12.65
C VAL A 34 -20.89 -31.19 -11.49
N ILE A 35 -20.39 -32.23 -10.82
CA ILE A 35 -19.48 -32.11 -9.67
C ILE A 35 -18.06 -31.67 -10.10
N GLY A 36 -17.62 -32.07 -11.30
CA GLY A 36 -16.34 -31.62 -11.88
C GLY A 36 -16.33 -30.14 -12.25
N HIS A 37 -17.45 -29.60 -12.77
CA HIS A 37 -17.56 -28.20 -13.16
C HIS A 37 -17.65 -27.24 -11.97
N LEU A 38 -18.29 -27.63 -10.86
CA LEU A 38 -18.28 -26.84 -9.62
C LEU A 38 -16.88 -26.80 -8.97
N GLY A 39 -16.11 -27.89 -9.08
CA GLY A 39 -14.71 -27.92 -8.65
C GLY A 39 -13.84 -26.91 -9.40
N LEU A 40 -14.01 -26.84 -10.73
CA LEU A 40 -13.31 -25.86 -11.58
C LEU A 40 -13.66 -24.41 -11.20
N ILE A 41 -14.94 -24.10 -11.01
CA ILE A 41 -15.36 -22.74 -10.62
C ILE A 41 -14.77 -22.34 -9.25
N LYS A 42 -14.75 -23.27 -8.29
CA LYS A 42 -14.15 -23.01 -6.97
C LYS A 42 -12.65 -22.73 -7.08
N THR A 43 -11.92 -23.47 -7.91
CA THR A 43 -10.48 -23.21 -8.13
C THR A 43 -10.23 -21.87 -8.81
N MET A 44 -11.03 -21.50 -9.81
CA MET A 44 -10.91 -20.20 -10.49
C MET A 44 -11.20 -19.04 -9.54
N SER A 45 -12.21 -19.19 -8.67
CA SER A 45 -12.54 -18.20 -7.65
C SER A 45 -11.38 -18.01 -6.66
N VAL A 46 -10.75 -19.09 -6.19
CA VAL A 46 -9.59 -19.01 -5.28
C VAL A 46 -8.41 -18.34 -5.97
N ILE A 47 -8.11 -18.68 -7.22
CA ILE A 47 -7.02 -18.06 -7.98
C ILE A 47 -7.28 -16.55 -8.13
N MET A 48 -8.48 -16.14 -8.50
CA MET A 48 -8.83 -14.73 -8.62
C MET A 48 -8.71 -13.98 -7.29
N ALA A 49 -9.15 -14.58 -6.18
CA ALA A 49 -9.01 -13.99 -4.86
C ALA A 49 -7.54 -13.75 -4.50
N VAL A 50 -6.66 -14.72 -4.77
CA VAL A 50 -5.22 -14.59 -4.52
C VAL A 50 -4.61 -13.50 -5.41
N LEU A 51 -4.99 -13.44 -6.69
CA LEU A 51 -4.48 -12.42 -7.63
C LEU A 51 -4.88 -11.00 -7.20
N ILE A 52 -6.12 -10.81 -6.73
CA ILE A 52 -6.59 -9.52 -6.23
C ILE A 52 -5.77 -9.09 -5.01
N VAL A 53 -5.57 -10.00 -4.04
CA VAL A 53 -4.78 -9.70 -2.84
C VAL A 53 -3.33 -9.36 -3.21
N ALA A 54 -2.72 -10.15 -4.11
CA ALA A 54 -1.37 -9.89 -4.59
C ALA A 54 -1.25 -8.53 -5.28
N ALA A 55 -2.21 -8.15 -6.13
CA ALA A 55 -2.24 -6.86 -6.80
C ALA A 55 -2.41 -5.69 -5.81
N LEU A 56 -3.25 -5.83 -4.79
CA LEU A 56 -3.41 -4.80 -3.77
C LEU A 56 -2.11 -4.59 -2.97
N VAL A 57 -1.44 -5.68 -2.56
CA VAL A 57 -0.16 -5.61 -1.85
C VAL A 57 0.91 -4.93 -2.70
N THR A 58 1.03 -5.29 -3.98
CA THR A 58 2.03 -4.67 -4.87
C THR A 58 1.75 -3.18 -5.09
N ILE A 59 0.49 -2.78 -5.25
CA ILE A 59 0.09 -1.37 -5.33
C ILE A 59 0.51 -0.63 -4.05
N ILE A 60 0.20 -1.18 -2.88
CA ILE A 60 0.56 -0.58 -1.59
C ILE A 60 2.08 -0.42 -1.49
N VAL A 61 2.86 -1.47 -1.73
CA VAL A 61 4.34 -1.42 -1.69
C VAL A 61 4.88 -0.41 -2.70
N THR A 62 4.31 -0.35 -3.90
CA THR A 62 4.73 0.59 -4.94
C THR A 62 4.43 2.04 -4.55
N ILE A 63 3.25 2.30 -3.98
CA ILE A 63 2.88 3.62 -3.46
C ILE A 63 3.77 3.98 -2.28
N TYR A 64 3.97 3.11 -1.30
CA TYR A 64 4.87 3.38 -0.18
C TYR A 64 6.30 3.62 -0.65
N SER A 65 6.82 2.84 -1.60
CA SER A 65 8.14 3.04 -2.17
C SER A 65 8.27 4.40 -2.87
N ARG A 66 7.27 4.77 -3.69
CA ARG A 66 7.21 6.10 -4.33
C ARG A 66 6.98 7.22 -3.34
N MET A 67 6.21 7.00 -2.29
CA MET A 67 5.86 7.98 -1.27
C MET A 67 7.04 8.21 -0.33
N THR A 68 7.80 7.18 0.03
CA THR A 68 9.08 7.32 0.74
C THR A 68 10.10 8.04 -0.14
N ALA A 69 10.17 7.75 -1.44
CA ALA A 69 11.02 8.50 -2.37
C ALA A 69 10.57 9.97 -2.53
N ALA A 70 9.26 10.24 -2.51
CA ALA A 70 8.70 11.59 -2.61
C ALA A 70 8.77 12.38 -1.29
N ASN A 71 8.70 11.69 -0.14
CA ASN A 71 8.78 12.29 1.19
C ASN A 71 10.22 12.42 1.70
N ALA A 72 11.19 11.70 1.11
CA ALA A 72 12.60 11.99 1.31
C ALA A 72 12.98 13.42 0.84
N VAL A 73 12.09 14.10 0.11
CA VAL A 73 12.27 15.47 -0.39
C VAL A 73 11.55 16.52 0.48
N LYS A 74 10.97 16.17 1.64
CA LYS A 74 10.12 17.10 2.41
C LYS A 74 10.38 17.14 3.92
N GLU A 75 11.63 17.13 4.33
CA GLU A 75 11.98 18.03 5.42
C GLU A 75 12.81 19.15 4.82
N ALA A 76 12.54 20.39 5.20
CA ALA A 76 13.45 21.49 4.92
C ALA A 76 14.71 21.21 5.74
N THR A 77 15.51 20.26 5.28
CA THR A 77 16.81 19.95 5.84
C THR A 77 17.61 21.22 5.59
N GLU A 78 17.91 21.94 6.65
CA GLU A 78 18.82 23.07 6.59
C GLU A 78 20.20 22.47 6.25
N ILE A 79 20.53 22.54 4.96
CA ILE A 79 21.77 21.99 4.45
C ILE A 79 22.84 23.06 4.65
N GLU A 80 23.67 22.87 5.67
CA GLU A 80 24.87 23.69 5.87
C GLU A 80 26.01 23.17 5.00
N PHE A 81 26.57 24.05 4.19
CA PHE A 81 27.72 23.74 3.36
C PHE A 81 28.71 24.90 3.33
N VAL A 82 30.01 24.59 3.42
CA VAL A 82 31.08 25.58 3.54
C VAL A 82 31.57 26.01 2.16
N VAL A 83 31.22 27.24 1.80
CA VAL A 83 31.69 27.92 0.60
C VAL A 83 33.13 28.42 0.82
N PRO A 84 34.04 28.34 -0.18
CA PRO A 84 35.41 28.82 -0.05
C PRO A 84 35.43 30.32 0.23
N ALA A 85 36.45 30.75 1.00
CA ALA A 85 36.77 32.16 1.11
C ALA A 85 36.95 32.77 -0.30
N ASP A 86 36.55 34.03 -0.44
CA ASP A 86 36.70 34.80 -1.68
C ASP A 86 35.91 34.26 -2.89
N THR A 87 34.82 33.52 -2.64
CA THR A 87 33.89 33.09 -3.69
C THR A 87 32.51 33.70 -3.48
N ARG A 88 31.87 34.12 -4.57
CA ARG A 88 30.49 34.63 -4.59
C ARG A 88 29.58 33.58 -5.21
N ILE A 89 28.46 33.28 -4.55
CA ILE A 89 27.41 32.46 -5.16
C ILE A 89 26.68 33.32 -6.19
N ILE A 90 26.70 32.90 -7.45
CA ILE A 90 26.04 33.61 -8.55
C ILE A 90 24.74 32.94 -8.97
N SER A 91 24.63 31.62 -8.80
CA SER A 91 23.38 30.90 -9.02
C SER A 91 23.33 29.61 -8.19
N ALA A 92 22.11 29.21 -7.86
CA ALA A 92 21.80 27.91 -7.29
C ALA A 92 20.58 27.36 -8.04
N SER A 93 20.65 26.10 -8.45
CA SER A 93 19.56 25.41 -9.15
C SER A 93 19.39 24.00 -8.60
N ASP A 94 18.16 23.51 -8.69
CA ASP A 94 17.86 22.12 -8.41
C ASP A 94 18.52 21.20 -9.47
N ALA A 95 18.94 20.03 -9.05
CA ALA A 95 19.55 19.01 -9.90
C ALA A 95 18.87 17.65 -9.68
N ASP A 96 19.22 16.67 -10.50
CA ASP A 96 18.57 15.36 -10.43
C ASP A 96 18.73 14.71 -9.05
N LYS A 97 17.63 14.10 -8.58
CA LYS A 97 17.54 13.30 -7.35
C LYS A 97 17.67 14.08 -6.03
N GLY A 98 17.33 15.37 -6.03
CA GLY A 98 17.40 16.21 -4.83
C GLY A 98 18.82 16.70 -4.52
N ASP A 99 19.69 16.65 -5.52
CA ASP A 99 20.98 17.34 -5.48
C ASP A 99 20.78 18.81 -5.83
N MET A 100 21.71 19.67 -5.43
CA MET A 100 21.75 21.08 -5.79
C MET A 100 22.98 21.37 -6.63
N LEU A 101 22.81 22.10 -7.73
CA LEU A 101 23.91 22.67 -8.49
C LEU A 101 24.12 24.12 -8.03
N ILE A 102 25.34 24.45 -7.62
CA ILE A 102 25.72 25.79 -7.17
C ILE A 102 26.83 26.28 -8.08
N VAL A 103 26.64 27.47 -8.67
CA VAL A 103 27.69 28.14 -9.42
C VAL A 103 28.27 29.24 -8.55
N LEU A 104 29.58 29.15 -8.33
CA LEU A 104 30.37 30.11 -7.61
C LEU A 104 31.30 30.84 -8.57
N GLU A 105 31.65 32.07 -8.24
CA GLU A 105 32.59 32.88 -9.00
C GLU A 105 33.67 33.40 -8.06
N ASN A 106 34.91 33.39 -8.53
CA ASN A 106 36.03 34.07 -7.89
C ASN A 106 36.94 34.75 -8.92
N ASP A 107 38.01 35.37 -8.43
CA ASP A 107 39.01 36.05 -9.25
C ASP A 107 39.69 35.14 -10.30
N LYS A 108 39.56 33.81 -10.18
CA LYS A 108 40.14 32.82 -11.09
C LYS A 108 39.15 32.28 -12.11
N GLY A 109 37.87 32.64 -12.02
CA GLY A 109 36.81 32.19 -12.92
C GLY A 109 35.60 31.59 -12.21
N GLN A 110 34.82 30.82 -12.96
CA GLN A 110 33.62 30.16 -12.42
C GLN A 110 33.91 28.75 -11.94
N MET A 111 33.26 28.37 -10.85
CA MET A 111 33.25 27.03 -10.29
C MET A 111 31.82 26.51 -10.24
N VAL A 112 31.62 25.27 -10.64
CA VAL A 112 30.32 24.59 -10.59
C VAL A 112 30.42 23.43 -9.62
N TRP A 113 29.64 23.49 -8.55
CA TRP A 113 29.61 22.50 -7.48
C TRP A 113 28.28 21.77 -7.50
N ARG A 114 28.33 20.44 -7.34
CA ARG A 114 27.14 19.62 -7.09
C ARG A 114 27.13 19.24 -5.63
N VAL A 115 26.06 19.55 -4.93
CA VAL A 115 25.85 19.28 -3.51
C VAL A 115 24.73 18.25 -3.39
N ASP A 116 24.93 17.18 -2.63
CA ASP A 116 23.88 16.20 -2.38
C ASP A 116 22.88 16.68 -1.31
N GLY A 117 21.78 15.95 -1.14
CA GLY A 117 20.77 16.24 -0.11
C GLY A 117 21.27 16.17 1.35
N THR A 118 22.56 15.86 1.58
CA THR A 118 23.21 15.90 2.91
C THR A 118 24.14 17.10 3.10
N GLY A 119 24.31 17.95 2.08
CA GLY A 119 25.25 19.08 2.11
C GLY A 119 26.67 18.76 1.73
N ARG A 120 26.93 17.56 1.21
CA ARG A 120 28.27 17.20 0.75
C ARG A 120 28.44 17.59 -0.70
N VAL A 121 29.55 18.25 -1.00
CA VAL A 121 29.93 18.47 -2.41
C VAL A 121 30.40 17.15 -3.00
N THR A 122 29.63 16.64 -3.95
CA THR A 122 29.90 15.41 -4.68
C THR A 122 30.71 15.66 -5.95
N GLN A 123 30.63 16.87 -6.52
CA GLN A 123 31.37 17.24 -7.72
C GLN A 123 31.83 18.68 -7.68
N LYS A 124 33.07 18.93 -8.16
CA LYS A 124 33.63 20.28 -8.35
C LYS A 124 34.19 20.40 -9.76
N MET A 125 33.73 21.39 -10.49
CA MET A 125 34.24 21.75 -11.81
C MET A 125 34.70 23.20 -11.77
N THR A 126 35.79 23.52 -12.46
CA THR A 126 36.26 24.90 -12.65
C THR A 126 36.24 25.18 -14.14
N VAL A 127 35.59 26.28 -14.53
CA VAL A 127 35.53 26.76 -15.89
C VAL A 127 36.59 27.84 -16.03
N ILE A 128 37.59 27.56 -16.86
CA ILE A 128 38.65 28.51 -17.23
C ILE A 128 38.31 28.97 -18.65
N ALA A 129 38.15 30.27 -18.85
CA ALA A 129 38.07 30.84 -20.18
C ALA A 129 39.50 30.93 -20.75
N ASP A 130 39.70 30.35 -21.93
CA ASP A 130 40.94 30.43 -22.74
C ASP A 130 40.87 31.63 -23.69
#